data_AF-A0A9W8NN98-F1
#
_entry.id   AF-A0A9W8NN98-F1
#
_cell.length_a   1.000
_cell.length_b   1.000
_cell.length_c   1.000
_cell.angle_alpha   90.00
_cell.angle_beta   90.00
_cell.angle_gamma   90.00
#
_symmetry.space_group_name_H-M   'P 1'
#
loop_
_entity.id
_entity.type
_entity.pdbx_description
1 polymer ?
#
loop_
_entity_poly.entity_id
_entity_poly.type
_entity_poly.pdbx_seq_one_letter_code
_entity_poly.pdbx_strand_id
1 'polypeptide(L)'
;MENEAIRHWRGMTTVTSRSQLSEVRIRSEESHPRSNDSLRAGSSFSSSRESSSTKTREITAHLKYLVRSFLRQTRASPPADKTASKLTNNESFIPSPKVTFLIDKPSNLICQICQQTPLKLATAADEDPDPSMTAILPCGHICCYGCANLWLTSHDTCPFCRASMIHPACGHLVRPRLVAQDTIHSIPDTLANGGRLGCLCFECFQRTRRELSLERWTDLAEKYKTARQRAETLGTDEAVDEMRRAQKAFERIVDDDYFVLSSMRRRRW
;
A
#
# COMPACT_ATOMS: atom_id res chain seq x y z
N MET A 1 -16.55 -2.86 29.13
CA MET A 1 -15.28 -3.61 29.04
C MET A 1 -14.93 -3.77 27.57
N GLU A 2 -13.83 -3.16 27.11
CA GLU A 2 -13.43 -3.18 25.71
C GLU A 2 -12.82 -4.55 25.35
N ASN A 3 -13.37 -5.20 24.33
CA ASN A 3 -12.98 -6.55 23.89
C ASN A 3 -11.50 -6.54 23.46
N GLU A 4 -10.71 -7.49 23.96
CA GLU A 4 -9.27 -7.62 23.70
C GLU A 4 -8.95 -7.76 22.20
N ALA A 5 -9.87 -8.33 21.42
CA ALA A 5 -9.78 -8.39 19.97
C ALA A 5 -9.85 -6.99 19.30
N ILE A 6 -10.63 -6.06 19.87
CA ILE A 6 -10.73 -4.67 19.40
C ILE A 6 -9.42 -3.92 19.67
N ARG A 7 -8.79 -4.14 20.83
CA ARG A 7 -7.46 -3.57 21.14
C ARG A 7 -6.36 -4.13 20.25
N HIS A 8 -6.35 -5.44 20.03
CA HIS A 8 -5.38 -6.09 19.14
C HIS A 8 -5.51 -5.60 17.69
N TRP A 9 -6.74 -5.46 17.18
CA TRP A 9 -6.98 -4.95 15.83
C TRP A 9 -6.58 -3.47 15.66
N ARG A 10 -6.81 -2.63 16.68
CA ARG A 10 -6.30 -1.25 16.70
C ARG A 10 -4.76 -1.23 16.61
N GLY A 11 -4.07 -2.08 17.37
CA GLY A 11 -2.60 -2.17 17.35
C GLY A 11 -2.00 -2.64 16.03
N MET A 12 -2.68 -3.55 15.31
CA MET A 12 -2.21 -4.03 14.00
C MET A 12 -2.37 -3.00 12.86
N THR A 13 -3.20 -1.96 13.05
CA THR A 13 -3.61 -1.05 11.97
C THR A 13 -3.21 0.42 12.20
N THR A 14 -2.64 0.74 13.36
CA THR A 14 -1.96 2.00 13.63
C THR A 14 -0.55 1.97 13.05
N VAL A 15 -0.32 2.70 11.95
CA VAL A 15 1.04 3.12 11.59
C VAL A 15 1.41 4.22 12.59
N THR A 16 2.25 3.89 13.56
CA THR A 16 2.82 4.87 14.48
C THR A 16 3.67 5.85 13.66
N SER A 17 3.15 7.06 13.46
CA SER A 17 3.96 8.22 13.10
C SER A 17 4.89 8.50 14.27
N ARG A 18 6.12 7.99 14.20
CA ARG A 18 7.14 8.19 15.23
C ARG A 18 7.91 9.47 14.92
N SER A 19 7.30 10.60 15.20
CA SER A 19 8.00 11.88 15.36
C SER A 19 7.66 12.42 16.75
N GLN A 20 8.70 12.77 17.50
CA GLN A 20 8.72 13.26 18.89
C GLN A 20 8.88 12.16 19.96
N LEU A 21 10.14 11.92 20.32
CA LEU A 21 10.68 12.18 21.66
C LEU A 21 12.18 11.81 21.70
N SER A 22 13.04 12.81 21.49
CA SER A 22 14.28 12.99 22.25
C SER A 22 13.88 13.67 23.58
N GLU A 23 14.50 13.51 24.75
CA GLU A 23 15.89 13.28 25.11
C GLU A 23 15.99 13.08 26.65
N VAL A 24 17.15 12.59 27.14
CA VAL A 24 17.68 12.64 28.54
C VAL A 24 17.18 11.54 29.53
N ARG A 25 17.97 10.86 30.39
CA ARG A 25 19.40 10.43 30.53
C ARG A 25 19.47 9.67 31.88
N ILE A 26 20.24 8.56 31.97
CA ILE A 26 20.99 8.04 33.17
C ILE A 26 20.14 7.56 34.39
N ARG A 27 20.33 6.42 35.09
CA ARG A 27 21.50 5.64 35.56
C ARG A 27 21.08 4.22 36.02
N SER A 28 22.05 3.32 36.00
CA SER A 28 22.31 2.05 36.74
C SER A 28 21.31 1.51 37.77
N GLU A 29 21.08 0.18 37.77
CA GLU A 29 21.56 -0.75 38.82
C GLU A 29 21.26 -2.23 38.50
N GLU A 30 22.07 -3.10 39.11
CA GLU A 30 22.25 -4.53 38.93
C GLU A 30 21.11 -5.40 39.50
N SER A 31 20.87 -6.58 38.92
CA SER A 31 20.90 -7.89 39.63
C SER A 31 20.30 -9.05 38.79
N HIS A 32 21.08 -10.12 38.67
CA HIS A 32 20.71 -11.50 38.32
C HIS A 32 20.24 -12.27 39.59
N PRO A 33 19.89 -13.58 39.56
CA PRO A 33 19.42 -14.47 38.48
C PRO A 33 18.18 -15.32 38.90
N ARG A 34 17.60 -16.12 37.99
CA ARG A 34 17.41 -17.59 38.18
C ARG A 34 16.67 -18.28 37.02
N SER A 35 17.08 -19.52 36.84
CA SER A 35 16.70 -20.54 35.87
C SER A 35 15.25 -21.02 35.97
N ASN A 36 14.70 -21.53 34.87
CA ASN A 36 14.37 -22.96 34.77
C ASN A 36 14.01 -23.36 33.34
N ASP A 37 14.77 -24.34 32.84
CA ASP A 37 14.38 -25.26 31.77
C ASP A 37 13.23 -26.16 32.24
N SER A 38 12.27 -26.44 31.36
CA SER A 38 11.69 -27.78 31.22
C SER A 38 10.89 -27.90 29.92
N LEU A 39 11.35 -28.86 29.12
CA LEU A 39 10.79 -29.39 27.91
C LEU A 39 9.43 -30.06 28.16
N ARG A 40 8.46 -29.87 27.25
CA ARG A 40 7.50 -30.94 26.93
C ARG A 40 7.00 -30.84 25.49
N ALA A 41 7.30 -31.90 24.73
CA ALA A 41 6.78 -32.17 23.40
C ALA A 41 5.32 -32.63 23.46
N GLY A 42 4.56 -32.40 22.39
CA GLY A 42 3.28 -33.09 22.18
C GLY A 42 2.37 -32.50 21.11
N SER A 43 2.27 -33.23 20.00
CA SER A 43 1.15 -33.31 19.04
C SER A 43 0.81 -32.15 18.11
N SER A 44 1.16 -32.41 16.86
CA SER A 44 0.64 -31.88 15.61
C SER A 44 -0.90 -31.88 15.52
N PHE A 45 -1.46 -30.76 15.09
CA PHE A 45 -2.67 -30.74 14.26
C PHE A 45 -2.47 -29.73 13.14
N SER A 46 -2.12 -30.25 11.96
CA SER A 46 -2.12 -29.49 10.71
C SER A 46 -3.56 -29.11 10.37
N SER A 47 -3.88 -27.83 10.42
CA SER A 47 -5.05 -27.29 9.73
C SER A 47 -4.58 -26.22 8.75
N SER A 48 -4.33 -26.69 7.52
CA SER A 48 -4.01 -25.88 6.36
C SER A 48 -5.19 -24.97 6.04
N ARG A 49 -5.16 -23.72 6.49
CA ARG A 49 -6.07 -22.66 6.01
C ARG A 49 -5.52 -21.25 6.18
N GLU A 50 -4.22 -21.08 5.98
CA GLU A 50 -3.58 -19.78 5.75
C GLU A 50 -3.18 -19.71 4.27
N SER A 51 -4.06 -19.30 3.34
CA SER A 51 -3.66 -19.41 1.93
C SER A 51 -4.24 -18.42 0.93
N SER A 52 -4.78 -17.28 1.36
CA SER A 52 -5.24 -16.24 0.42
C SER A 52 -4.48 -14.92 0.60
N SER A 53 -4.45 -14.40 1.83
CA SER A 53 -3.68 -13.21 2.22
C SER A 53 -2.17 -13.37 2.00
N THR A 54 -1.61 -14.50 2.47
CA THR A 54 -0.19 -14.84 2.32
C THR A 54 0.20 -14.99 0.85
N LYS A 55 -0.62 -15.69 0.05
CA LYS A 55 -0.37 -15.87 -1.39
C LYS A 55 -0.29 -14.56 -2.16
N THR A 56 -1.12 -13.58 -1.84
CA THR A 56 -1.14 -12.29 -2.57
C THR A 56 0.10 -11.43 -2.22
N ARG A 57 0.52 -11.47 -0.95
CA ARG A 57 1.79 -10.84 -0.50
C ARG A 57 3.00 -11.54 -1.12
N GLU A 58 2.99 -12.87 -1.18
CA GLU A 58 4.02 -13.69 -1.82
C GLU A 58 4.11 -13.41 -3.32
N ILE A 59 3.00 -13.36 -4.05
CA ILE A 59 2.98 -13.03 -5.49
C ILE A 59 3.57 -11.64 -5.74
N THR A 60 3.22 -10.66 -4.89
CA THR A 60 3.78 -9.30 -5.02
C THR A 60 5.27 -9.28 -4.71
N ALA A 61 5.70 -9.95 -3.64
CA ALA A 61 7.10 -10.07 -3.28
C ALA A 61 7.90 -10.79 -4.38
N HIS A 62 7.32 -11.82 -4.98
CA HIS A 62 7.88 -12.57 -6.09
C HIS A 62 7.98 -11.72 -7.36
N LEU A 63 6.95 -10.96 -7.73
CA LEU A 63 7.02 -10.01 -8.85
C LEU A 63 8.06 -8.92 -8.60
N LYS A 64 8.12 -8.34 -7.39
CA LYS A 64 9.19 -7.40 -7.01
C LYS A 64 10.57 -8.03 -7.13
N TYR A 65 10.72 -9.29 -6.72
CA TYR A 65 11.95 -10.06 -6.85
C TYR A 65 12.33 -10.29 -8.32
N LEU A 66 11.40 -10.73 -9.17
CA LEU A 66 11.62 -10.95 -10.60
C LEU A 66 12.04 -9.65 -11.30
N VAL A 67 11.35 -8.54 -11.03
CA VAL A 67 11.70 -7.21 -11.56
C VAL A 67 13.09 -6.79 -11.08
N ARG A 68 13.40 -6.93 -9.79
CA ARG A 68 14.74 -6.62 -9.25
C ARG A 68 15.83 -7.49 -9.87
N SER A 69 15.57 -8.78 -10.08
CA SER A 69 16.51 -9.72 -10.69
C SER A 69 16.79 -9.35 -12.16
N PHE A 70 15.74 -9.09 -12.93
CA PHE A 70 15.84 -8.61 -14.31
C PHE A 70 16.63 -7.29 -14.41
N LEU A 71 16.35 -6.32 -13.53
CA LEU A 71 17.06 -5.05 -13.49
C LEU A 71 18.55 -5.21 -13.09
N ARG A 72 18.88 -6.18 -12.24
CA ARG A 72 20.28 -6.50 -11.91
C ARG A 72 21.00 -7.14 -13.10
N GLN A 73 20.37 -8.08 -13.79
CA GLN A 73 20.94 -8.73 -14.97
C GLN A 73 21.21 -7.73 -16.11
N THR A 74 20.26 -6.84 -16.40
CA THR A 74 20.40 -5.80 -17.44
C THR A 74 21.41 -4.71 -17.11
N ARG A 75 21.84 -4.57 -15.84
CA ARG A 75 22.94 -3.67 -15.44
C ARG A 75 24.32 -4.32 -15.54
N ALA A 76 24.39 -5.66 -15.53
CA ALA A 76 25.65 -6.41 -15.62
C ALA A 76 26.13 -6.59 -17.08
N SER A 77 25.27 -6.32 -18.06
CA SER A 77 25.65 -6.31 -19.48
C SER A 77 26.15 -4.93 -19.89
N PRO A 78 27.30 -4.82 -20.60
CA PRO A 78 27.75 -3.54 -21.17
C PRO A 78 26.69 -3.01 -22.15
N PRO A 79 26.49 -1.69 -22.24
CA PRO A 79 25.52 -1.13 -23.17
C PRO A 79 25.96 -1.47 -24.60
N ALA A 80 25.19 -2.30 -25.28
CA ALA A 80 25.26 -2.41 -26.73
C ALA A 80 24.84 -1.06 -27.29
N ASP A 81 25.73 -0.45 -28.07
CA ASP A 81 25.57 0.80 -28.78
C ASP A 81 24.29 0.75 -29.62
N LYS A 82 23.18 1.25 -29.07
CA LYS A 82 21.89 1.30 -29.74
C LYS A 82 21.38 2.72 -29.63
N THR A 83 21.31 3.33 -30.80
CA THR A 83 20.58 4.54 -31.17
C THR A 83 19.38 4.79 -30.26
N ALA A 84 19.61 5.46 -29.13
CA ALA A 84 18.55 5.96 -28.28
C ALA A 84 17.74 6.94 -29.13
N SER A 85 16.51 6.57 -29.49
CA SER A 85 15.57 7.50 -30.10
C SER A 85 15.49 8.69 -29.15
N LYS A 86 16.01 9.85 -29.61
CA LYS A 86 15.95 11.12 -28.88
C LYS A 86 14.49 11.38 -28.53
N LEU A 87 14.09 11.08 -27.30
CA LEU A 87 12.90 11.69 -26.70
C LEU A 87 13.13 13.19 -26.80
N THR A 88 12.35 13.87 -27.62
CA THR A 88 12.44 15.31 -27.78
C THR A 88 12.23 15.94 -26.40
N ASN A 89 13.18 16.77 -25.97
CA ASN A 89 13.35 17.32 -24.61
C ASN A 89 12.13 18.02 -23.96
N ASN A 90 10.96 18.05 -24.60
CA ASN A 90 9.83 18.89 -24.20
C ASN A 90 8.62 18.09 -23.67
N GLU A 91 8.64 16.77 -23.70
CA GLU A 91 7.50 15.98 -23.22
C GLU A 91 7.74 15.51 -21.78
N SER A 92 7.12 16.19 -20.81
CA SER A 92 7.13 15.79 -19.39
C SER A 92 6.12 14.68 -19.12
N PHE A 93 6.15 13.59 -19.89
CA PHE A 93 5.18 12.50 -19.83
C PHE A 93 5.86 11.12 -19.76
N ILE A 94 5.22 10.14 -19.10
CA ILE A 94 5.68 8.75 -19.16
C ILE A 94 4.96 8.03 -20.30
N PRO A 95 5.66 7.58 -21.35
CA PRO A 95 5.03 6.86 -22.44
C PRO A 95 4.32 5.60 -21.95
N SER A 96 3.21 5.27 -22.61
CA SER A 96 2.53 3.99 -22.39
C SER A 96 3.24 2.89 -23.20
N PRO A 97 3.54 1.72 -22.61
CA PRO A 97 3.34 1.34 -21.21
C PRO A 97 4.46 1.91 -20.32
N LYS A 98 4.15 2.27 -19.07
CA LYS A 98 5.08 2.99 -18.16
C LYS A 98 6.39 2.26 -17.87
N VAL A 99 6.43 0.94 -18.07
CA VAL A 99 7.63 0.12 -17.92
C VAL A 99 8.73 0.47 -18.93
N THR A 100 8.40 1.14 -20.04
CA THR A 100 9.37 1.68 -21.01
C THR A 100 10.43 2.54 -20.33
N PHE A 101 10.08 3.30 -19.28
CA PHE A 101 11.02 4.09 -18.49
C PHE A 101 12.13 3.26 -17.81
N LEU A 102 11.86 1.98 -17.47
CA LEU A 102 12.88 1.05 -16.96
C LEU A 102 13.77 0.49 -18.06
N ILE A 103 13.21 0.30 -19.25
CA ILE A 103 13.87 -0.33 -20.39
C ILE A 103 14.79 0.68 -21.07
N ASP A 104 14.24 1.85 -21.40
CA ASP A 104 14.88 2.87 -22.22
C ASP A 104 15.86 3.74 -21.42
N LYS A 105 15.70 3.79 -20.08
CA LYS A 105 16.57 4.51 -19.14
C LYS A 105 16.94 5.92 -19.65
N PRO A 106 15.93 6.80 -19.89
CA PRO A 106 16.19 8.11 -20.45
C PRO A 106 17.13 8.92 -19.53
N SER A 107 18.26 9.37 -20.06
CA SER A 107 19.33 10.01 -19.27
C SER A 107 19.24 11.53 -19.19
N ASN A 108 18.40 12.15 -20.03
CA ASN A 108 18.42 13.60 -20.28
C ASN A 108 17.14 14.30 -19.80
N LEU A 109 16.34 13.64 -18.96
CA LEU A 109 15.11 14.23 -18.46
C LEU A 109 15.41 15.15 -17.29
N ILE A 110 15.08 16.43 -17.46
CA ILE A 110 15.21 17.46 -16.44
C ILE A 110 13.81 17.90 -16.03
N CYS A 111 13.61 18.11 -14.73
CA CYS A 111 12.37 18.65 -14.19
C CYS A 111 12.05 19.99 -14.84
N GLN A 112 10.92 20.08 -15.56
CA GLN A 112 10.54 21.30 -16.27
C GLN A 112 10.00 22.42 -15.35
N ILE A 113 9.78 22.14 -14.05
CA ILE A 113 9.38 23.17 -13.07
C ILE A 113 10.60 23.96 -12.62
N CYS A 114 11.66 23.28 -12.13
CA CYS A 114 12.87 23.95 -11.64
C CYS A 114 13.98 24.09 -12.70
N GLN A 115 13.91 23.34 -13.80
CA GLN A 115 14.90 23.28 -14.89
C GLN A 115 16.32 22.92 -14.44
N GLN A 116 16.47 22.35 -13.24
CA GLN A 116 17.77 22.06 -12.63
C GLN A 116 17.93 20.57 -12.30
N THR A 117 16.88 19.96 -11.78
CA THR A 117 16.94 18.60 -11.23
C THR A 117 16.83 17.54 -12.32
N PRO A 118 17.85 16.67 -12.51
CA PRO A 118 17.71 15.48 -13.36
C PRO A 118 16.72 14.49 -12.74
N LEU A 119 15.76 14.03 -13.53
CA LEU A 119 14.72 13.10 -13.10
C LEU A 119 15.27 11.69 -12.98
N LYS A 120 15.18 11.11 -11.78
CA LYS A 120 15.64 9.75 -11.48
C LYS A 120 14.52 8.91 -10.90
N LEU A 121 14.54 7.60 -11.18
CA LEU A 121 13.64 6.66 -10.53
C LEU A 121 14.14 6.33 -9.13
N ALA A 122 13.22 6.28 -8.16
CA ALA A 122 13.54 5.76 -6.83
C ALA A 122 13.85 4.26 -6.90
N THR A 123 14.69 3.77 -5.99
CA THR A 123 15.05 2.33 -5.94
C THR A 123 13.88 1.51 -5.41
N ALA A 124 13.23 1.99 -4.35
CA ALA A 124 12.02 1.40 -3.79
C ALA A 124 11.00 2.47 -3.40
N ALA A 125 9.71 2.11 -3.41
CA ALA A 125 8.63 3.01 -3.01
C ALA A 125 8.57 3.33 -1.51
N ASP A 126 9.21 2.49 -0.68
CA ASP A 126 9.14 2.58 0.78
C ASP A 126 10.35 3.34 1.39
N GLU A 127 11.27 3.82 0.54
CA GLU A 127 12.38 4.69 0.94
C GLU A 127 11.90 6.11 1.20
N ASP A 128 12.57 6.84 2.09
CA ASP A 128 12.29 8.25 2.33
C ASP A 128 12.50 9.03 1.01
N PRO A 129 11.46 9.69 0.48
CA PRO A 129 11.57 10.29 -0.83
C PRO A 129 12.53 11.48 -0.85
N ASP A 130 13.65 11.30 -1.54
CA ASP A 130 14.49 12.41 -1.95
C ASP A 130 13.66 13.35 -2.87
N PRO A 131 13.60 14.67 -2.57
CA PRO A 131 12.95 15.68 -3.40
C PRO A 131 13.38 15.66 -4.88
N SER A 132 14.56 15.12 -5.20
CA SER A 132 15.08 15.00 -6.56
C SER A 132 14.44 13.86 -7.37
N MET A 133 13.77 12.90 -6.71
CA MET A 133 13.18 11.73 -7.37
C MET A 133 12.01 12.10 -8.26
N THR A 134 11.76 11.28 -9.28
CA THR A 134 10.67 11.49 -10.22
C THR A 134 9.33 11.19 -9.55
N ALA A 135 8.43 12.15 -9.62
CA ALA A 135 7.03 12.00 -9.28
C ALA A 135 6.17 12.04 -10.55
N ILE A 136 5.05 11.32 -10.52
CA ILE A 136 4.02 11.35 -11.54
C ILE A 136 2.71 11.85 -10.92
N LEU A 137 2.01 12.71 -11.65
CA LEU A 137 0.67 13.19 -11.32
C LEU A 137 -0.40 12.34 -12.05
N PRO A 138 -1.65 12.33 -11.58
CA PRO A 138 -2.76 11.59 -12.21
C PRO A 138 -2.91 11.81 -13.71
N CYS A 139 -2.69 13.04 -14.19
CA CYS A 139 -2.74 13.37 -15.61
C CYS A 139 -1.63 12.71 -16.44
N GLY A 140 -0.59 12.17 -15.80
CA GLY A 140 0.56 11.52 -16.42
C GLY A 140 1.81 12.39 -16.54
N HIS A 141 1.72 13.67 -16.17
CA HIS A 141 2.89 14.55 -16.16
C HIS A 141 3.88 14.18 -15.05
N ILE A 142 5.17 14.31 -15.35
CA ILE A 142 6.27 14.05 -14.43
C ILE A 142 7.07 15.31 -14.11
N CYS A 143 7.59 15.35 -12.88
CA CYS A 143 8.52 16.36 -12.39
C CYS A 143 9.26 15.80 -11.17
N CYS A 144 10.21 16.55 -10.60
CA CYS A 144 10.83 16.11 -9.35
C CYS A 144 9.82 16.22 -8.19
N TYR A 145 9.92 15.29 -7.24
CA TYR A 145 8.97 15.12 -6.14
C TYR A 145 8.88 16.37 -5.27
N GLY A 146 9.99 17.06 -5.05
CA GLY A 146 10.02 18.34 -4.32
C GLY A 146 9.17 19.41 -5.00
N CYS A 147 9.33 19.60 -6.32
CA CYS A 147 8.55 20.58 -7.06
C CYS A 147 7.07 20.20 -7.11
N ALA A 148 6.75 18.92 -7.28
CA ALA A 148 5.37 18.44 -7.29
C ALA A 148 4.64 18.75 -5.97
N ASN A 149 5.28 18.42 -4.84
CA ASN A 149 4.70 18.69 -3.53
C ASN A 149 4.59 20.18 -3.25
N LEU A 150 5.65 20.95 -3.54
CA LEU A 150 5.64 22.40 -3.33
C LEU A 150 4.55 23.09 -4.15
N TRP A 151 4.36 22.69 -5.41
CA TRP A 151 3.29 23.25 -6.24
C TRP A 151 1.91 22.98 -5.63
N LEU A 152 1.67 21.75 -5.19
CA LEU A 152 0.39 21.35 -4.62
C LEU A 152 0.11 21.91 -3.22
N THR A 153 1.05 22.60 -2.57
CA THR A 153 0.72 23.34 -1.33
C THR A 153 -0.12 24.59 -1.58
N SER A 154 -0.05 25.14 -2.80
CA SER A 154 -0.68 26.41 -3.18
C SER A 154 -1.64 26.30 -4.35
N HIS A 155 -1.61 25.19 -5.07
CA HIS A 155 -2.42 24.96 -6.26
C HIS A 155 -3.09 23.59 -6.22
N ASP A 156 -4.27 23.50 -6.79
CA ASP A 156 -5.07 22.27 -6.88
C ASP A 156 -5.10 21.70 -8.30
N THR A 157 -4.16 22.10 -9.14
CA THR A 157 -4.09 21.70 -10.55
C THR A 157 -2.68 21.29 -10.96
N CYS A 158 -2.59 20.52 -12.04
CA CYS A 158 -1.32 20.19 -12.68
C CYS A 158 -0.60 21.47 -13.18
N PRO A 159 0.70 21.66 -12.90
CA PRO A 159 1.45 22.81 -13.43
C PRO A 159 1.58 22.81 -14.97
N PHE A 160 1.40 21.65 -15.61
CA PHE A 160 1.58 21.49 -17.05
C PHE A 160 0.26 21.61 -17.82
N CYS A 161 -0.77 20.86 -17.41
CA CYS A 161 -2.03 20.77 -18.15
C CYS A 161 -3.25 21.31 -17.40
N ARG A 162 -3.06 21.82 -16.18
CA ARG A 162 -4.13 22.37 -15.33
C ARG A 162 -5.25 21.39 -14.96
N ALA A 163 -5.09 20.10 -15.21
CA ALA A 163 -6.02 19.07 -14.74
C ALA A 163 -6.18 19.16 -13.22
N SER A 164 -7.41 19.03 -12.72
CA SER A 164 -7.71 19.07 -11.28
C SER A 164 -7.04 17.92 -10.53
N MET A 165 -6.49 18.25 -9.36
CA MET A 165 -5.74 17.39 -8.47
C MET A 165 -6.47 17.23 -7.12
N ILE A 166 -7.80 17.26 -7.14
CA ILE A 166 -8.65 17.10 -5.96
C ILE A 166 -9.51 15.84 -6.08
N HIS A 167 -9.57 15.06 -5.01
CA HIS A 167 -10.54 13.97 -4.87
C HIS A 167 -11.96 14.53 -4.66
N PRO A 168 -12.93 14.25 -5.55
CA PRO A 168 -14.18 15.00 -5.61
C PRO A 168 -15.09 14.82 -4.39
N ALA A 169 -15.05 13.68 -3.70
CA ALA A 169 -15.93 13.43 -2.56
C ALA A 169 -15.32 13.85 -1.21
N CYS A 170 -13.99 14.02 -1.10
CA CYS A 170 -13.36 14.45 0.14
C CYS A 170 -12.62 15.79 0.07
N GLY A 171 -12.49 16.41 -1.10
CA GLY A 171 -11.80 17.70 -1.26
C GLY A 171 -10.29 17.68 -1.07
N HIS A 172 -9.71 16.57 -0.58
CA HIS A 172 -8.27 16.44 -0.42
C HIS A 172 -7.52 16.44 -1.76
N LEU A 173 -6.34 17.03 -1.74
CA LEU A 173 -5.40 17.01 -2.85
C LEU A 173 -4.82 15.61 -3.07
N VAL A 174 -4.56 15.28 -4.33
CA VAL A 174 -3.79 14.07 -4.68
C VAL A 174 -2.37 14.21 -4.17
N ARG A 175 -1.80 13.11 -3.71
CA ARG A 175 -0.37 13.06 -3.36
C ARG A 175 0.42 12.70 -4.61
N PRO A 176 1.46 13.46 -5.01
CA PRO A 176 2.33 13.07 -6.10
C PRO A 176 2.89 11.66 -5.85
N ARG A 177 2.79 10.78 -6.84
CA ARG A 177 3.24 9.40 -6.69
C ARG A 177 4.68 9.28 -7.15
N LEU A 178 5.54 8.74 -6.30
CA LEU A 178 6.92 8.43 -6.68
C LEU A 178 6.93 7.34 -7.76
N VAL A 179 7.79 7.53 -8.75
CA VAL A 179 8.09 6.52 -9.76
C VAL A 179 9.28 5.72 -9.27
N ALA A 180 9.03 4.55 -8.68
CA ALA A 180 10.08 3.66 -8.20
C ALA A 180 10.21 2.40 -9.06
N GLN A 181 11.43 1.87 -9.15
CA GLN A 181 11.74 0.71 -10.00
C GLN A 181 10.89 -0.52 -9.66
N ASP A 182 10.62 -0.74 -8.38
CA ASP A 182 9.86 -1.90 -7.88
C ASP A 182 8.34 -1.74 -7.91
N THR A 183 7.83 -0.55 -8.24
CA THR A 183 6.38 -0.25 -8.23
C THR A 183 5.89 0.47 -9.48
N ILE A 184 6.73 0.75 -10.47
CA ILE A 184 6.33 1.41 -11.72
C ILE A 184 5.20 0.66 -12.46
N HIS A 185 5.18 -0.67 -12.38
CA HIS A 185 4.14 -1.53 -12.94
C HIS A 185 2.80 -1.45 -12.18
N SER A 186 2.80 -0.86 -10.98
CA SER A 186 1.62 -0.67 -10.13
C SER A 186 1.09 0.76 -10.15
N ILE A 187 1.62 1.62 -11.01
CA ILE A 187 1.12 2.99 -11.17
C ILE A 187 -0.21 2.92 -11.95
N PRO A 188 -1.34 3.36 -11.37
CA PRO A 188 -2.65 3.31 -12.01
C PRO A 188 -2.68 4.03 -13.34
N ASP A 189 -3.55 3.63 -14.27
CA ASP A 189 -3.70 4.34 -15.55
C ASP A 189 -3.88 5.84 -15.33
N THR A 190 -3.14 6.64 -16.10
CA THR A 190 -3.22 8.10 -16.03
C THR A 190 -4.53 8.57 -16.66
N LEU A 191 -4.96 9.78 -16.37
CA LEU A 191 -6.15 10.37 -16.99
C LEU A 191 -6.04 10.38 -18.53
N ALA A 192 -4.84 10.63 -19.06
CA ALA A 192 -4.54 10.56 -20.48
C ALA A 192 -4.76 9.15 -21.09
N ASN A 193 -4.62 8.10 -20.28
CA ASN A 193 -4.81 6.70 -20.69
C ASN A 193 -6.18 6.15 -20.25
N GLY A 194 -7.18 7.01 -20.02
CA GLY A 194 -8.53 6.60 -19.61
C GLY A 194 -8.66 6.22 -18.13
N GLY A 195 -7.62 6.42 -17.34
CA GLY A 195 -7.65 6.30 -15.89
C GLY A 195 -8.55 7.34 -15.23
N ARG A 196 -8.85 7.14 -13.94
CA ARG A 196 -9.74 8.02 -13.16
C ARG A 196 -9.15 8.30 -11.79
N LEU A 197 -9.38 9.52 -11.32
CA LEU A 197 -9.12 9.86 -9.93
C LEU A 197 -10.20 9.23 -9.04
N GLY A 198 -9.80 8.60 -7.93
CA GLY A 198 -10.75 8.03 -6.97
C GLY A 198 -11.60 9.13 -6.33
N CYS A 199 -12.86 8.83 -6.01
CA CYS A 199 -13.75 9.81 -5.35
C CYS A 199 -13.20 10.25 -3.99
N LEU A 200 -12.51 9.36 -3.28
CA LEU A 200 -11.89 9.60 -1.98
C LEU A 200 -10.38 9.38 -2.11
N CYS A 201 -9.59 10.14 -1.35
CA CYS A 201 -8.19 9.82 -1.14
C CYS A 201 -8.03 8.49 -0.39
N PHE A 202 -6.84 7.89 -0.42
CA PHE A 202 -6.60 6.60 0.23
C PHE A 202 -6.95 6.60 1.73
N GLU A 203 -6.64 7.68 2.44
CA GLU A 203 -6.90 7.80 3.88
C GLU A 203 -8.40 7.92 4.18
N CYS A 204 -9.13 8.75 3.43
CA CYS A 204 -10.60 8.84 3.54
C CYS A 204 -11.28 7.53 3.17
N PHE A 205 -10.84 6.89 2.09
CA PHE A 205 -11.36 5.57 1.69
C PHE A 205 -11.12 4.53 2.79
N GLN A 206 -9.92 4.52 3.38
CA GLN A 206 -9.59 3.60 4.47
C GLN A 206 -10.48 3.86 5.69
N ARG A 207 -10.71 5.12 6.05
CA ARG A 207 -11.61 5.49 7.17
C ARG A 207 -13.03 4.99 6.92
N THR A 208 -13.64 5.35 5.78
CA THR A 208 -14.99 4.91 5.41
C THR A 208 -15.08 3.38 5.38
N ARG A 209 -14.05 2.70 4.86
CA ARG A 209 -14.03 1.24 4.86
C ARG A 209 -14.02 0.68 6.28
N ARG A 210 -13.20 1.22 7.17
CA ARG A 210 -13.14 0.79 8.58
C ARG A 210 -14.49 0.95 9.29
N GLU A 211 -15.20 2.05 9.04
CA GLU A 211 -16.54 2.28 9.60
C GLU A 211 -17.53 1.22 9.12
N LEU A 212 -17.62 1.00 7.79
CA LEU A 212 -18.46 -0.04 7.20
C LEU A 212 -18.09 -1.45 7.69
N SER A 213 -16.79 -1.72 7.86
CA SER A 213 -16.29 -2.98 8.39
C SER A 213 -16.72 -3.19 9.83
N LEU A 214 -16.68 -2.16 10.66
CA LEU A 214 -17.08 -2.23 12.07
C LEU A 214 -18.59 -2.49 12.20
N GLU A 215 -19.41 -1.82 11.40
CA GLU A 215 -20.85 -2.06 11.32
C GLU A 215 -21.16 -3.51 10.92
N ARG A 216 -20.54 -3.97 9.83
CA ARG A 216 -20.68 -5.36 9.34
C ARG A 216 -20.20 -6.39 10.37
N TRP A 217 -19.10 -6.10 11.06
CA TRP A 217 -18.53 -6.97 12.10
C TRP A 217 -19.45 -7.05 13.32
N THR A 218 -20.08 -5.94 13.69
CA THR A 218 -21.07 -5.89 14.78
C THR A 218 -22.30 -6.72 14.45
N ASP A 219 -22.88 -6.55 13.25
CA ASP A 219 -24.03 -7.34 12.79
C ASP A 219 -23.73 -8.85 12.76
N LEU A 220 -22.57 -9.24 12.23
CA LEU A 220 -22.17 -10.65 12.18
C LEU A 220 -21.85 -11.22 13.57
N ALA A 221 -21.33 -10.42 14.49
CA ALA A 221 -21.14 -10.82 15.88
C ALA A 221 -22.47 -11.13 16.56
N GLU A 222 -23.48 -10.28 16.39
CA GLU A 222 -24.82 -10.51 16.94
C GLU A 222 -25.47 -11.76 16.33
N LYS A 223 -25.40 -11.93 15.01
CA LYS A 223 -25.87 -13.15 14.34
C LYS A 223 -25.22 -14.41 14.89
N TYR A 224 -23.91 -14.38 15.11
CA TYR A 224 -23.19 -15.51 15.70
C TYR A 224 -23.62 -15.77 17.15
N LYS A 225 -23.78 -14.73 17.97
CA LYS A 225 -24.28 -14.87 19.36
C LYS A 225 -25.67 -15.52 19.39
N THR A 226 -26.60 -15.05 18.56
CA THR A 226 -27.95 -15.62 18.47
C THR A 226 -27.92 -17.06 18.00
N ALA A 227 -27.14 -17.38 16.96
CA ALA A 227 -27.02 -18.75 16.45
C ALA A 227 -26.41 -19.70 17.50
N ARG A 228 -25.42 -19.23 18.26
CA ARG A 228 -24.82 -19.99 19.37
C ARG A 228 -25.84 -20.29 20.48
N GLN A 229 -26.61 -19.29 20.91
CA GLN A 229 -27.66 -19.49 21.92
C GLN A 229 -28.73 -20.50 21.46
N ARG A 230 -29.11 -20.44 20.18
CA ARG A 230 -30.05 -21.42 19.59
C ARG A 230 -29.47 -22.83 19.57
N ALA A 231 -28.20 -23.00 19.19
CA ALA A 231 -27.53 -24.28 19.21
C ALA A 231 -27.44 -24.85 20.64
N GLU A 232 -27.14 -24.02 21.63
CA GLU A 232 -27.11 -24.40 23.05
C GLU A 232 -28.50 -24.81 23.57
N THR A 233 -29.56 -24.12 23.14
CA THR A 233 -30.93 -24.36 23.62
C THR A 233 -31.59 -25.56 22.95
N LEU A 234 -31.44 -25.71 21.63
CA LEU A 234 -32.12 -26.73 20.85
C LEU A 234 -31.31 -28.02 20.70
N GLY A 235 -29.97 -27.92 20.69
CA GLY A 235 -29.07 -29.06 20.52
C GLY A 235 -29.21 -29.81 19.18
N THR A 236 -29.92 -29.25 18.19
CA THR A 236 -30.14 -29.89 16.89
C THR A 236 -28.94 -29.69 15.96
N ASP A 237 -28.70 -30.66 15.09
CA ASP A 237 -27.63 -30.57 14.06
C ASP A 237 -27.80 -29.33 13.17
N GLU A 238 -29.05 -28.98 12.84
CA GLU A 238 -29.36 -27.79 12.05
C GLU A 238 -28.92 -26.49 12.75
N ALA A 239 -29.18 -26.37 14.06
CA ALA A 239 -28.79 -25.19 14.85
C ALA A 239 -27.26 -25.10 15.00
N VAL A 240 -26.58 -26.25 15.18
CA VAL A 240 -25.11 -26.32 15.21
C VAL A 240 -24.50 -25.90 13.86
N ASP A 241 -25.09 -26.32 12.75
CA ASP A 241 -24.63 -25.94 11.42
C ASP A 241 -24.90 -24.46 11.09
N GLU A 242 -26.02 -23.89 11.56
CA GLU A 242 -26.29 -22.46 11.49
C GLU A 242 -25.22 -21.65 12.25
N MET A 243 -24.90 -22.06 13.48
CA MET A 243 -23.83 -21.46 14.27
C MET A 243 -22.48 -21.50 13.55
N ARG A 244 -22.12 -22.65 12.97
CA ARG A 244 -20.87 -22.80 12.19
C ARG A 244 -20.83 -21.90 10.96
N ARG A 245 -21.96 -21.70 10.26
CA ARG A 245 -22.06 -20.76 9.13
C ARG A 245 -21.86 -19.31 9.59
N ALA A 246 -22.52 -18.92 10.68
CA ALA A 246 -22.39 -17.58 11.25
C ALA A 246 -20.94 -17.29 11.71
N GLN A 247 -20.29 -18.26 12.35
CA GLN A 247 -18.87 -18.18 12.73
C GLN A 247 -17.98 -17.92 11.51
N LYS A 248 -18.10 -18.75 10.47
CA LYS A 248 -17.31 -18.59 9.22
C LYS A 248 -17.54 -17.23 8.56
N ALA A 249 -18.77 -16.73 8.59
CA ALA A 249 -19.10 -15.41 8.03
C ALA A 249 -18.43 -14.28 8.82
N PHE A 250 -18.43 -14.36 10.15
CA PHE A 250 -17.77 -13.41 11.04
C PHE A 250 -16.23 -13.40 10.83
N GLU A 251 -15.61 -14.57 10.73
CA GLU A 251 -14.16 -14.72 10.56
C GLU A 251 -13.67 -14.18 9.21
N ARG A 252 -14.49 -14.25 8.15
CA ARG A 252 -14.10 -13.83 6.78
C ARG A 252 -13.96 -12.32 6.58
N ILE A 253 -14.48 -11.48 7.48
CA ILE A 253 -14.47 -10.02 7.29
C ILE A 253 -13.04 -9.46 7.17
N VAL A 254 -12.11 -10.00 7.95
CA VAL A 254 -10.72 -9.53 7.98
C VAL A 254 -10.04 -9.71 6.62
N ASP A 255 -10.26 -10.86 5.98
CA ASP A 255 -9.71 -11.17 4.66
C ASP A 255 -10.34 -10.31 3.56
N ASP A 256 -11.66 -10.13 3.60
CA ASP A 256 -12.40 -9.28 2.64
C ASP A 256 -11.85 -7.85 2.66
N ASP A 257 -11.66 -7.28 3.85
CA ASP A 257 -11.22 -5.89 4.00
C ASP A 257 -9.77 -5.70 3.62
N TYR A 258 -8.91 -6.65 3.97
CA TYR A 258 -7.52 -6.65 3.54
C TYR A 258 -7.40 -6.67 2.01
N PHE A 259 -8.19 -7.52 1.33
CA PHE A 259 -8.19 -7.61 -0.13
C PHE A 259 -8.66 -6.32 -0.80
N VAL A 260 -9.72 -5.68 -0.26
CA VAL A 260 -10.22 -4.41 -0.79
C VAL A 260 -9.19 -3.29 -0.62
N LEU A 261 -8.59 -3.15 0.57
CA LEU A 261 -7.61 -2.10 0.85
C LEU A 261 -6.32 -2.28 0.03
N SER A 262 -5.85 -3.52 -0.12
CA SER A 262 -4.64 -3.82 -0.91
C SER A 262 -4.85 -3.61 -2.41
N SER A 263 -6.03 -3.94 -2.93
CA SER A 263 -6.39 -3.71 -4.33
C SER A 263 -6.49 -2.21 -4.65
N MET A 264 -7.05 -1.41 -3.74
CA MET A 264 -7.24 0.03 -3.98
C MET A 264 -5.93 0.81 -4.03
N ARG A 265 -4.96 0.49 -3.16
CA ARG A 265 -3.64 1.14 -3.15
C ARG A 265 -2.91 1.04 -4.50
N ARG A 266 -3.20 0.01 -5.29
CA ARG A 266 -2.55 -0.25 -6.60
C ARG A 266 -3.33 0.27 -7.80
N ARG A 267 -4.64 0.52 -7.66
CA ARG A 267 -5.52 0.78 -8.80
C ARG A 267 -6.06 2.20 -8.87
N ARG A 268 -5.82 3.04 -7.86
CA ARG A 268 -6.31 4.42 -7.80
C ARG A 268 -5.19 5.39 -7.50
N TRP A 269 -5.32 6.58 -8.10
CA TRP A 269 -4.62 7.79 -7.72
C TRP A 269 -5.12 8.27 -6.37
#